data_AF-A0A8I0MQN4-F1
#
_entry.id   AF-A0A8I0MQN4-F1
#
_cell.length_a   1.000
_cell.length_b   1.000
_cell.length_c   1.000
_cell.angle_alpha   90.00
_cell.angle_beta   90.00
_cell.angle_gamma   90.00
#
_symmetry.space_group_name_H-M   'P 1'
#
loop_
_entity.id
_entity.type
_entity.pdbx_description
1 polymer ?
#
loop_
_entity_poly.entity_id
_entity_poly.type
_entity_poly.pdbx_seq_one_letter_code
_entity_poly.pdbx_strand_id
1 'polypeptide(L)' 'MKKTTIALLLVLASGSAVADDGFCAGFEEGYKTVKGDMAMLPMCPMEPMTPMGSTPYREGIKAGIEAAQYN' A
#
# COMPACT_ATOMS: atom_id res chain seq x y z
N MET A 1 -49.44 -11.97 -11.20
CA MET A 1 -48.28 -11.85 -12.12
C MET A 1 -47.88 -10.39 -12.18
N LYS A 2 -46.66 -10.05 -11.73
CA LYS A 2 -45.75 -9.01 -12.24
C LYS A 2 -44.62 -8.85 -11.21
N LYS A 3 -43.54 -9.59 -11.47
CA LYS A 3 -42.30 -9.59 -10.71
C LYS A 3 -41.54 -8.31 -11.10
N THR A 4 -41.53 -7.28 -10.27
CA THR A 4 -40.67 -6.11 -10.47
C THR A 4 -39.34 -6.36 -9.75
N THR A 5 -38.51 -7.09 -10.50
CA THR A 5 -37.06 -7.02 -10.64
C THR A 5 -36.32 -6.01 -9.76
N ILE A 6 -35.51 -6.58 -8.86
CA ILE A 6 -34.22 -6.14 -8.33
C ILE A 6 -33.60 -4.99 -9.15
N ALA A 7 -33.58 -3.78 -8.59
CA ALA A 7 -32.68 -2.69 -9.00
C ALA A 7 -31.61 -2.57 -7.90
N LEU A 8 -30.45 -3.20 -8.07
CA LEU A 8 -29.32 -2.59 -8.79
C LEU A 8 -28.96 -1.22 -8.20
N LEU A 9 -28.35 -1.24 -7.02
CA LEU A 9 -27.50 -0.16 -6.52
C LEU A 9 -26.45 -0.80 -5.60
N LEU A 10 -25.65 -1.69 -6.18
CA LEU A 10 -24.25 -1.81 -5.79
C LEU A 10 -23.65 -0.43 -6.03
N VAL A 11 -23.68 0.40 -4.99
CA VAL A 11 -22.88 1.62 -4.91
C VAL A 11 -21.44 1.13 -4.88
N LEU A 12 -20.84 1.05 -6.06
CA LEU A 12 -19.41 0.99 -6.26
C LEU A 12 -18.82 2.19 -5.52
N ALA A 13 -18.42 1.98 -4.27
CA ALA A 13 -17.40 2.80 -3.66
C ALA A 13 -16.11 2.51 -4.41
N SER A 14 -15.93 3.17 -5.55
CA SER A 14 -14.62 3.36 -6.16
C SER A 14 -13.80 4.20 -5.20
N GLY A 15 -13.28 3.55 -4.16
CA GLY A 15 -12.10 4.01 -3.47
C GLY A 15 -10.97 3.93 -4.48
N SER A 16 -10.68 5.05 -5.13
CA SER A 16 -9.37 5.26 -5.74
C SER A 16 -8.39 5.26 -4.57
N ALA A 17 -7.98 4.07 -4.12
CA ALA A 17 -6.66 3.92 -3.53
C ALA A 17 -5.73 4.45 -4.61
N VAL A 18 -5.26 5.67 -4.42
CA VAL A 18 -4.09 6.18 -5.13
C VAL A 18 -3.01 5.17 -4.79
N ALA A 19 -2.81 4.19 -5.68
CA ALA A 19 -1.70 3.27 -5.60
C ALA A 19 -0.48 4.17 -5.77
N ASP A 20 0.14 4.50 -4.65
CA ASP A 20 1.36 5.26 -4.63
C ASP A 20 2.46 4.29 -5.07
N ASP A 21 2.57 4.03 -6.38
CA ASP A 21 3.49 3.05 -6.98
C ASP A 21 4.98 3.37 -6.73
N GLY A 22 5.28 4.38 -5.90
CA GLY A 22 6.59 4.84 -5.52
C GLY A 22 7.12 4.21 -4.23
N PHE A 23 8.01 4.97 -3.56
CA PHE A 23 8.70 4.53 -2.36
C PHE A 23 7.77 4.16 -1.20
N CYS A 24 6.65 4.89 -1.03
CA CYS A 24 5.75 4.66 0.10
C CYS A 24 4.96 3.35 0.03
N ALA A 25 4.47 2.92 -1.14
CA ALA A 25 3.86 1.58 -1.24
C ALA A 25 4.87 0.47 -0.98
N GLY A 26 6.10 0.65 -1.49
CA GLY A 26 7.19 -0.28 -1.18
C GLY A 26 7.45 -0.35 0.33
N PHE A 27 7.52 0.80 1.00
CA PHE A 27 7.70 0.89 2.44
C PHE A 27 6.59 0.18 3.21
N GLU A 28 5.33 0.42 2.85
CA GLU A 28 4.19 -0.27 3.45
C GLU A 28 4.27 -1.79 3.29
N GLU A 29 4.57 -2.27 2.09
CA GLU A 29 4.70 -3.70 1.80
C GLU A 29 5.84 -4.34 2.59
N GLY A 30 7.02 -3.70 2.59
CA GLY A 30 8.17 -4.18 3.35
C GLY A 30 7.90 -4.24 4.85
N TYR A 31 7.24 -3.21 5.40
CA TYR A 31 6.89 -3.16 6.82
C TYR A 31 5.88 -4.25 7.19
N LYS A 32 4.82 -4.42 6.40
CA LYS A 32 3.79 -5.46 6.61
C LYS A 32 4.31 -6.87 6.41
N THR A 33 5.31 -7.07 5.56
CA THR A 33 5.97 -8.39 5.41
C THR A 33 6.58 -8.88 6.72
N VAL A 34 7.04 -7.96 7.58
CA VAL A 34 7.65 -8.29 8.88
C VAL A 34 6.61 -8.24 10.02
N LYS A 35 5.75 -7.22 10.06
CA LYS A 35 4.82 -6.99 11.19
C LYS A 35 3.42 -7.58 10.99
N GLY A 36 3.09 -8.04 9.78
CA GLY A 36 1.77 -8.52 9.37
C GLY A 36 0.85 -7.40 8.86
N ASP A 37 -0.20 -7.78 8.11
CA ASP A 37 -1.09 -6.85 7.40
C ASP A 37 -1.90 -5.92 8.32
N MET A 38 -2.12 -6.35 9.56
CA MET A 38 -2.86 -5.59 10.58
C MET A 38 -1.96 -4.64 11.39
N ALA A 39 -0.67 -4.55 11.07
CA ALA A 39 0.25 -3.66 11.74
C ALA A 39 -0.08 -2.19 11.45
N MET A 40 -0.04 -1.36 12.49
CA MET A 40 -0.10 0.09 12.32
C MET A 40 1.16 0.54 11.60
N LEU A 41 0.98 1.08 10.39
CA LEU A 41 2.06 1.63 9.59
C LEU A 41 2.57 2.93 10.21
N PRO A 42 3.89 3.11 10.34
CA PRO A 42 4.46 4.40 10.67
C PRO A 42 4.33 5.36 9.46
N MET A 43 4.62 6.63 9.69
CA MET A 43 4.65 7.62 8.62
C MET A 43 5.70 7.22 7.58
N CYS A 44 5.32 7.26 6.29
CA CYS A 44 6.25 7.00 5.20
C CYS A 44 7.44 7.98 5.27
N PRO A 45 8.69 7.50 5.18
CA PRO A 45 9.85 8.38 5.11
C PRO A 45 9.86 9.21 3.83
N MET A 46 10.63 10.31 3.84
CA MET A 46 10.95 11.01 2.61
C MET A 46 11.72 10.09 1.65
N GLU A 47 11.27 9.99 0.40
CA GLU A 47 11.91 9.16 -0.62
C GLU A 47 13.37 9.61 -0.85
N PRO A 48 14.35 8.69 -0.73
CA PRO A 48 15.75 8.99 -1.05
C PRO A 48 15.97 8.99 -2.57
N MET A 49 17.11 9.51 -3.01
CA MET A 49 17.53 9.33 -4.40
C MET A 49 17.66 7.83 -4.72
N THR A 50 16.93 7.36 -5.72
CA THR A 50 16.94 5.95 -6.10
C THR A 50 18.30 5.56 -6.72
N PRO A 51 18.99 4.53 -6.20
CA PRO A 51 20.23 4.05 -6.78
C PRO A 51 20.05 3.49 -8.20
N MET A 52 21.11 3.56 -9.02
CA MET A 52 21.12 2.94 -10.34
C MET A 52 20.88 1.43 -10.25
N GLY A 53 19.99 0.92 -11.10
CA GLY A 53 19.61 -0.50 -11.10
C GLY A 53 18.53 -0.88 -10.07
N SER A 54 17.96 0.09 -9.35
CA SER A 54 16.81 -0.13 -8.48
C SER A 54 15.59 0.69 -8.91
N THR A 55 14.49 0.55 -8.17
CA THR A 55 13.28 1.37 -8.32
C THR A 55 12.92 1.98 -6.96
N PRO A 56 12.24 3.14 -6.92
CA PRO A 56 11.76 3.72 -5.67
C PRO A 56 11.03 2.71 -4.79
N TYR A 57 10.15 1.92 -5.40
CA TYR A 57 9.40 0.87 -4.74
C TYR A 57 10.29 -0.20 -4.07
N ARG A 58 11.34 -0.68 -4.76
CA ARG A 58 12.28 -1.66 -4.17
C ARG A 58 13.07 -1.08 -3.00
N GLU A 59 13.46 0.19 -3.08
CA GLU A 59 14.10 0.89 -1.96
C GLU A 59 13.12 1.12 -0.81
N GLY A 60 11.85 1.39 -1.14
CA GLY A 60 10.74 1.41 -0.19
C GLY A 60 10.65 0.12 0.59
N ILE A 61 10.59 -1.04 -0.09
CA ILE A 61 10.54 -2.37 0.57
C ILE A 61 11.67 -2.54 1.57
N LYS A 62 12.91 -2.19 1.17
CA LYS A 62 14.06 -2.29 2.07
C LYS A 62 13.89 -1.41 3.30
N ALA A 63 13.50 -0.16 3.12
CA ALA A 63 13.27 0.78 4.21
C ALA A 63 12.11 0.34 5.13
N GLY A 64 11.06 -0.26 4.57
CA GLY A 64 9.94 -0.81 5.32
C GLY A 64 10.36 -1.99 6.20
N ILE A 65 11.12 -2.93 5.64
CA ILE A 65 11.68 -4.07 6.38
C ILE A 65 12.59 -3.58 7.51
N GLU A 66 13.47 -2.62 7.22
CA GLU A 66 14.37 -2.04 8.21
C GLU A 66 13.59 -1.38 9.35
N ALA A 67 12.63 -0.51 9.04
CA ALA A 67 11.79 0.16 10.04
C ALA A 67 10.99 -0.82 10.90
N ALA A 68 10.58 -1.96 10.35
CA ALA A 68 9.87 -2.99 11.09
C ALA A 68 10.76 -3.77 12.07
N GLN A 69 12.07 -3.83 11.85
CA GLN A 69 13.02 -4.49 12.76
C GLN A 69 13.32 -3.64 14.00
N TYR A 70 13.19 -2.32 13.91
CA TYR A 70 13.49 -1.38 14.99
C TYR A 70 12.25 -0.86 15.75
N ASN A 71 11.04 -1.17 15.27
CA ASN A 71 9.75 -0.95 15.98
C ASN A 71 9.18 -2.27 16.49
#